data_AF-A0A438JNK4-F1
#
_entry.id   AF-A0A438JNK4-F1
#
_cell.length_a   1.000
_cell.length_b   1.000
_cell.length_c   1.000
_cell.angle_alpha   90.00
_cell.angle_beta   90.00
_cell.angle_gamma   90.00
#
_symmetry.space_group_name_H-M   'P 1'
#
loop_
_entity.id
_entity.type
_entity.pdbx_description
1 polymer ?
#
loop_
_entity_poly.entity_id
_entity_poly.type
_entity_poly.pdbx_seq_one_letter_code
_entity_poly.pdbx_strand_id
1 'polypeptide(L)' 'MWLKVEGFKDLVHSWWQGIDVRGSASYRLVTKMKEIKQKLKVWNREVFGKLECNKSLALQQWNSGIGRKVREF' A
#
# COMPACT_ATOMS: atom_id res chain seq x y z
N MET A 1 6.55 4.38 -5.35
CA MET A 1 6.87 3.18 -4.56
C MET A 1 6.26 1.94 -5.20
N TRP A 2 4.94 1.85 -5.30
CA TRP A 2 4.19 0.79 -5.98
C TRP A 2 4.48 0.54 -7.48
N LEU A 3 4.66 1.59 -8.30
CA LEU A 3 4.95 1.42 -9.75
C LEU A 3 6.25 0.65 -10.04
N LYS A 4 7.14 0.51 -9.04
CA LYS A 4 8.42 -0.19 -9.16
C LYS A 4 8.35 -1.63 -8.62
N VAL A 5 7.22 -2.06 -8.07
CA VAL A 5 7.04 -3.41 -7.56
C VAL A 5 6.84 -4.37 -8.73
N GLU A 6 7.60 -5.47 -8.73
CA GLU A 6 7.47 -6.53 -9.71
C GLU A 6 6.04 -7.12 -9.67
N GLY A 7 5.45 -7.40 -10.84
CA GLY A 7 4.07 -7.88 -10.95
C GLY A 7 2.98 -6.82 -10.70
N PHE A 8 3.34 -5.55 -10.45
CA PHE A 8 2.35 -4.49 -10.26
C PHE A 8 1.39 -4.35 -11.45
N LYS A 9 1.92 -4.37 -12.67
CA LYS A 9 1.11 -4.26 -13.90
C LYS A 9 0.15 -5.44 -14.04
N ASP A 10 0.62 -6.66 -13.77
CA ASP A 10 -0.18 -7.88 -13.86
C ASP A 10 -1.30 -7.90 -12.81
N LEU A 11 -1.01 -7.42 -11.59
CA LEU A 11 -2.00 -7.27 -10.53
C LEU A 11 -3.13 -6.31 -10.93
N VAL A 12 -2.78 -5.12 -11.44
CA VAL A 12 -3.77 -4.13 -11.89
C VAL A 12 -4.55 -4.65 -13.09
N HIS A 13 -3.89 -5.35 -14.01
CA HIS A 13 -4.55 -5.96 -15.16
C HIS A 13 -5.56 -7.04 -14.73
N SER A 14 -5.18 -7.92 -13.78
CA SER A 14 -6.07 -8.92 -13.20
C SER A 14 -7.31 -8.29 -12.56
N TRP A 15 -7.13 -7.24 -11.75
CA TRP A 15 -8.27 -6.50 -11.19
C TRP A 15 -9.13 -5.85 -12.27
N TRP A 16 -8.52 -5.26 -13.29
CA TRP A 16 -9.25 -4.63 -14.39
C TRP A 16 -10.16 -5.63 -15.12
N GLN A 17 -9.67 -6.83 -15.39
CA GLN A 17 -10.44 -7.89 -16.05
C GLN A 17 -11.54 -8.45 -15.14
N GLY A 18 -11.28 -8.58 -13.84
CA GLY A 18 -12.23 -9.12 -12.87
C GLY A 18 -13.39 -8.17 -12.49
N ILE A 19 -13.31 -6.89 -12.84
CA ILE A 19 -14.39 -5.93 -12.59
C ILE A 19 -15.40 -6.02 -13.75
N ASP A 20 -16.61 -6.53 -13.47
CA ASP A 20 -17.74 -6.50 -14.41
C ASP A 20 -18.65 -5.30 -14.10
N VAL A 21 -18.84 -4.43 -15.08
CA VAL A 21 -19.71 -3.25 -14.97
C VAL A 21 -20.52 -3.14 -16.25
N ARG A 22 -21.85 -3.00 -16.07
CA ARG A 22 -22.82 -2.77 -17.14
C ARG A 22 -23.07 -1.27 -17.34
N GLY A 23 -23.55 -0.90 -18.52
CA GLY A 23 -23.88 0.49 -18.87
C GLY A 23 -23.02 1.05 -20.00
N SER A 24 -23.06 2.38 -20.19
CA SER A 24 -22.31 3.06 -21.25
C SER A 24 -20.80 2.91 -21.06
N ALA A 25 -20.03 3.00 -22.15
CA ALA A 25 -18.57 2.88 -22.11
C ALA A 25 -17.93 3.86 -21.10
N SER A 26 -18.41 5.11 -21.08
CA SER A 26 -17.93 6.15 -20.16
C SER A 26 -18.24 5.80 -18.70
N TYR A 27 -19.45 5.30 -18.41
CA TYR A 27 -19.82 4.87 -17.06
C TYR A 27 -18.96 3.69 -16.60
N ARG A 28 -18.80 2.67 -17.45
CA ARG A 28 -17.95 1.51 -17.18
C ARG A 28 -16.51 1.91 -16.85
N LEU A 29 -15.94 2.83 -17.63
CA LEU A 29 -14.59 3.35 -17.39
C LEU A 29 -14.47 4.04 -16.03
N VAL A 30 -15.37 4.97 -15.72
CA VAL A 30 -15.35 5.71 -14.44
C VAL A 30 -15.50 4.77 -13.25
N THR A 31 -16.42 3.81 -13.33
CA THR A 31 -16.65 2.84 -12.25
C THR A 31 -15.45 1.93 -12.05
N LYS A 32 -14.88 1.36 -13.12
CA LYS A 32 -13.66 0.54 -13.03
C LYS A 32 -12.49 1.30 -12.40
N MET A 33 -12.28 2.55 -12.80
CA MET A 33 -11.22 3.40 -12.25
C MET A 33 -11.42 3.67 -10.75
N LYS A 34 -12.66 3.92 -10.31
CA LYS A 34 -12.98 4.10 -8.88
C LYS A 34 -12.66 2.85 -8.07
N GLU A 35 -13.02 1.67 -8.56
CA GLU A 35 -12.74 0.41 -7.87
C GLU A 35 -11.23 0.11 -7.77
N ILE A 36 -10.49 0.26 -8.87
CA ILE A 36 -9.04 0.08 -8.86
C ILE A 36 -8.38 1.04 -7.88
N LYS A 37 -8.81 2.30 -7.84
CA LYS A 37 -8.31 3.28 -6.86
C LYS A 37 -8.51 2.80 -5.41
N GLN A 38 -9.63 2.15 -5.10
CA GLN A 38 -9.87 1.61 -3.75
C GLN A 38 -9.02 0.38 -3.46
N LYS A 39 -8.94 -0.57 -4.40
CA LYS A 39 -8.07 -1.77 -4.27
C LYS A 39 -6.61 -1.36 -4.03
N LEU A 40 -6.14 -0.34 -4.74
CA LEU A 40 -4.80 0.21 -4.57
C LEU A 40 -4.56 0.83 -3.19
N LYS A 41 -5.54 1.52 -2.62
CA LYS A 41 -5.41 2.06 -1.24
C LYS A 41 -5.23 0.94 -0.22
N VAL A 42 -6.04 -0.12 -0.33
CA VAL A 42 -5.97 -1.27 0.56
C VAL A 42 -4.63 -1.98 0.40
N TRP A 43 -4.26 -2.32 -0.83
CA TRP A 43 -3.00 -2.99 -1.13
C TRP A 43 -1.79 -2.17 -0.67
N ASN A 44 -1.82 -0.85 -0.85
CA ASN A 44 -0.74 0.01 -0.37
C ASN A 44 -0.60 -0.02 1.16
N ARG A 45 -1.71 -0.08 1.91
CA ARG A 45 -1.68 -0.25 3.37
C ARG A 45 -1.14 -1.62 3.78
N GLU A 46 -1.56 -2.67 3.09
CA GLU A 46 -1.15 -4.05 3.42
C GLU A 46 0.33 -4.31 3.14
N VAL A 47 0.83 -3.82 2.00
CA VAL A 47 2.22 -4.04 1.56
C VAL A 47 3.17 -3.02 2.19
N PHE A 48 2.82 -1.73 2.20
CA PHE A 48 3.72 -0.66 2.65
C PHE A 48 3.36 -0.11 4.03
N GLY A 49 2.11 -0.19 4.46
CA GLY A 49 1.70 0.32 5.78
C GLY A 49 2.37 -0.40 6.95
N LYS A 50 2.52 -1.73 6.88
CA LYS A 50 3.28 -2.49 7.88
C LYS A 50 4.76 -2.15 7.89
N LEU A 51 5.34 -1.91 6.71
CA LEU A 51 6.76 -1.60 6.58
C LEU A 51 7.10 -0.27 7.26
N GLU A 52 6.29 0.76 7.05
CA GLU A 52 6.49 2.08 7.67
C GLU A 52 6.24 2.03 9.19
N CYS A 53 5.21 1.31 9.66
CA CYS A 53 5.00 1.09 11.09
C CYS A 53 6.17 0.31 11.73
N ASN A 54 6.71 -0.71 11.06
CA ASN A 54 7.82 -1.48 11.60
C ASN A 54 9.11 -0.67 11.65
N LYS A 55 9.39 0.17 10.64
CA LYS A 55 10.54 1.08 10.67
C LYS A 55 10.44 2.09 11.81
N SER A 56 9.26 2.68 12.02
CA SER A 56 9.07 3.67 13.09
C SER A 56 9.20 3.03 14.48
N LEU A 57 8.65 1.84 14.68
CA LEU A 57 8.83 1.06 15.90
C LEU A 57 10.30 0.68 16.14
N ALA A 58 11.00 0.21 15.11
CA ALA A 58 12.43 -0.11 15.20
C ALA A 58 13.28 1.11 15.56
N LEU A 59 12.98 2.28 14.97
CA LEU A 59 13.63 3.55 15.30
C LEU A 59 13.31 4.00 16.74
N GLN A 60 12.06 3.88 17.18
CA GLN A 60 11.70 4.18 18.57
C GLN A 60 12.40 3.26 19.56
N GLN A 61 12.48 1.97 19.27
CA GLN A 61 13.15 0.99 20.10
C GLN A 61 14.66 1.28 20.19
N TRP A 62 15.31 1.58 19.07
CA TRP A 62 16.71 2.01 19.02
C TRP A 62 16.96 3.29 19.84
N ASN A 63 16.15 4.34 19.64
CA ASN A 63 16.24 5.58 20.41
C ASN A 63 16.05 5.36 21.92
N SER A 64 15.13 4.47 22.30
CA SER A 64 14.89 4.13 23.71
C SER A 64 16.05 3.35 24.35
N GLY A 65 16.79 2.57 23.56
CA GLY A 65 17.98 1.83 24.01
C GLY A 65 19.20 2.73 24.20
N ILE A 66 19.38 3.72 23.33
CA ILE A 66 20.45 4.72 23.44
C ILE A 66 20.27 5.57 24.71
N GLY A 67 19.04 6.02 25.01
CA GLY A 67 18.74 6.81 26.21
C GLY A 67 18.93 6.06 27.54
N ARG A 68 18.85 4.72 27.53
CA ARG A 68 19.05 3.89 28.72
C ARG A 68 20.54 3.74 29.06
N LYS A 69 21.41 3.72 28.04
CA LYS A 69 22.87 3.55 28.21
C LYS A 69 23.60 4.81 28.65
N VAL A 70 22.98 5.99 28.47
CA VAL A 70 23.52 7.30 28.89
C VAL A 70 23.23 7.63 30.36
N ARG A 71 22.31 6.89 31.02
CA ARG A 71 21.93 7.12 32.43
C ARG A 71 22.69 6.25 33.44
N GLU A 72 23.63 5.42 32.97
CA GLU A 72 24.42 4.51 33.81
C GLU A 72 25.89 4.93 33.97
N PHE A 73 26.22 6.21 33.70
CA PHE A 73 27.51 6.82 34.03
C PHE A 73 27.32 8.12 34.80
#